data_AF-A0A955PJR8-F1
#
_entry.id   AF-A0A955PJR8-F1
#
_cell.length_a   1.000
_cell.length_b   1.000
_cell.length_c   1.000
_cell.angle_alpha   90.00
_cell.angle_beta   90.00
_cell.angle_gamma   90.00
#
_symmetry.space_group_name_H-M   'P 1'
#
loop_
_entity.id
_entity.type
_entity.pdbx_description
1 polymer ?
#
loop_
_entity_poly.entity_id
_entity_poly.type
_entity_poly.pdbx_seq_one_letter_code
_entity_poly.pdbx_strand_id
1 'polypeptide(L)'
;IAVQLDTSEGNKRVVEIFVLENSDASALAEKLRALFQEGGRTTGNNRRSYYGYYGYSSGRRSEGLTEGEIGVTADLRLNALIVTAEPQDMDQVKELIELLDMESPFSGEPKVYSLKNAEAEAIAETLNDLFSDTDFVRNRYYTESRDVTVSGLSGRVRVMAVPQTNSIIVLASSPSAFETVEELIDELDVPNERAGKTQVIKVDNADVTSLKKTLEDLFKPEEQNNTNRSLFFFDDFFGGNGGAGGDSFSNLIGKVRIQADTRTSSLLVVTPEVYFPAVQHIVETLDVPTKQVMLKVLIAEITRRNQRDLGFQWGVDPDTGEVGQISINNTEIFNFDNDRGDTYSPLTSPIDLITTGGFTDAAQFFTLNQTQFGTVINFLQSCQDVAVKQSPMIIAADNERAYIKVGQRTPFVSDISAVGGQVNSSVEYQDIGLSLEVTPKINSETTVTLSIKLTDGAIDPTIPLLSGVAATFTDREIETSPIVQNRNTVVLGGVIFDRENEIIDEVPFLHRLPVVGDKVFTNRAKNKETVELITFITPYILNDEEDATMATEMVRQKSNDQDLKRIDLKNGDWPVEYVEEGDSGSAWPGR
;
A
#
# COMPACT_ATOMS: atom_id res chain seq x y z
N ILE A 1 45.79 -75.94 -84.26
CA ILE A 1 46.34 -75.48 -82.97
C ILE A 1 46.51 -73.97 -83.07
N ALA A 2 45.91 -73.24 -82.14
CA ALA A 2 45.88 -71.78 -81.99
C ALA A 2 45.23 -70.98 -83.14
N VAL A 3 43.93 -70.70 -83.00
CA VAL A 3 43.40 -69.33 -83.14
C VAL A 3 42.42 -69.11 -82.00
N GLN A 4 42.73 -68.08 -81.21
CA GLN A 4 42.02 -67.60 -80.04
C GLN A 4 41.39 -66.26 -80.44
N LEU A 5 40.25 -65.95 -79.79
CA LEU A 5 39.64 -64.63 -79.56
C LEU A 5 38.83 -63.99 -80.71
N ASP A 6 37.54 -63.82 -80.39
CA ASP A 6 36.81 -62.54 -80.41
C ASP A 6 35.50 -62.58 -81.22
N THR A 7 34.40 -62.96 -80.55
CA THR A 7 33.08 -62.36 -80.79
C THR A 7 32.31 -62.34 -79.46
N SER A 8 32.11 -61.14 -78.97
CA SER A 8 31.28 -60.73 -77.84
C SER A 8 29.80 -61.05 -78.04
N GLU A 9 29.28 -62.02 -77.30
CA GLU A 9 27.89 -61.98 -76.85
C GLU A 9 27.91 -61.52 -75.38
N GLY A 10 27.96 -60.20 -75.19
CA GLY A 10 27.88 -59.58 -73.88
C GLY A 10 26.50 -59.78 -73.24
N ASN A 11 26.50 -59.95 -71.92
CA ASN A 11 25.32 -60.04 -71.04
C ASN A 11 24.21 -59.08 -71.50
N LYS A 12 23.15 -59.62 -72.10
CA LYS A 12 21.92 -58.86 -72.36
C LYS A 12 21.23 -58.58 -71.03
N ARG A 13 21.47 -57.42 -70.43
CA ARG A 13 20.68 -56.93 -69.29
C ARG A 13 19.30 -56.49 -69.78
N VAL A 14 18.26 -56.80 -69.01
CA VAL A 14 16.88 -56.42 -69.29
C VAL A 14 16.49 -55.31 -68.30
N VAL A 15 15.70 -54.35 -68.80
CA VAL A 15 15.14 -53.27 -67.98
C VAL A 15 13.64 -53.47 -67.92
N GLU A 16 13.09 -53.58 -66.72
CA GLU A 16 11.65 -53.64 -66.48
C GLU A 16 11.22 -52.52 -65.53
N ILE A 17 9.98 -52.07 -65.70
CA ILE A 17 9.36 -51.02 -64.89
C ILE A 17 8.23 -51.66 -64.10
N PHE A 18 8.33 -51.60 -62.78
CA PHE A 18 7.32 -52.08 -61.84
C PHE A 18 6.59 -50.90 -61.24
N VAL A 19 5.32 -50.70 -61.59
CA VAL A 19 4.47 -49.68 -60.94
C VAL A 19 4.02 -50.24 -59.59
N LEU A 20 4.28 -49.52 -58.52
CA LEU A 20 3.88 -49.90 -57.16
C LEU A 20 2.52 -49.30 -56.84
N GLU A 21 1.63 -50.12 -56.29
CA GLU A 21 0.29 -49.69 -55.89
C GLU A 21 0.23 -49.23 -54.44
N ASN A 22 1.01 -49.87 -53.56
CA ASN A 22 0.81 -49.78 -52.12
C ASN A 22 2.01 -49.17 -51.37
N SER A 23 3.21 -49.35 -51.92
CA SER A 23 4.46 -48.89 -51.34
C SER A 23 5.04 -47.67 -52.07
N ASP A 24 5.79 -46.85 -51.34
CA ASP A 24 6.56 -45.74 -51.93
C ASP A 24 7.80 -46.27 -52.66
N ALA A 25 7.91 -45.94 -53.95
CA ALA A 25 9.03 -46.33 -54.81
C ALA A 25 10.37 -45.85 -54.26
N SER A 26 10.42 -44.70 -53.59
CA SER A 26 11.65 -44.19 -52.97
C SER A 26 12.17 -45.12 -51.87
N ALA A 27 11.29 -45.41 -50.90
CA ALA A 27 11.62 -46.25 -49.76
C ALA A 27 11.91 -47.70 -50.17
N LEU A 28 11.16 -48.25 -51.15
CA LEU A 28 11.37 -49.61 -51.64
C LEU A 28 12.66 -49.73 -52.46
N ALA A 29 12.98 -48.72 -53.29
CA ALA A 29 14.25 -48.68 -54.03
C ALA A 29 15.46 -48.65 -53.09
N GLU A 30 15.40 -47.90 -51.99
CA GLU A 30 16.48 -47.85 -51.01
C GLU A 30 16.68 -49.19 -50.31
N LYS A 31 15.60 -49.85 -49.88
CA LYS A 31 15.65 -51.20 -49.28
C LYS A 31 16.19 -52.25 -50.26
N LEU A 32 15.72 -52.25 -51.51
CA LEU A 32 16.22 -53.17 -52.53
C LEU A 32 17.69 -52.91 -52.88
N ARG A 33 18.09 -51.64 -52.99
CA ARG A 33 19.52 -51.30 -53.16
C ARG A 33 20.36 -51.81 -52.01
N ALA A 34 19.90 -51.66 -50.77
CA ALA A 34 20.60 -52.18 -49.60
C ALA A 34 20.74 -53.71 -49.65
N LEU A 35 19.64 -54.43 -49.99
CA LEU A 35 19.64 -55.89 -50.12
C LEU A 35 20.57 -56.40 -51.24
N PHE A 36 20.64 -55.69 -52.37
CA PHE A 36 21.44 -56.13 -53.53
C PHE A 36 22.88 -55.60 -53.52
N GLN A 37 23.20 -54.52 -52.79
CA GLN A 37 24.58 -54.03 -52.65
C GLN A 37 25.42 -54.83 -51.64
N GLU A 38 24.80 -55.64 -50.77
CA GLU A 38 25.52 -56.36 -49.70
C GLU A 38 26.40 -57.53 -50.24
N GLY A 39 26.29 -57.87 -51.52
CA GLY A 39 27.07 -58.93 -52.17
C GLY A 39 28.44 -58.52 -52.75
N GLY A 40 28.81 -57.23 -52.79
CA GLY A 40 29.99 -56.79 -53.55
C GLY A 40 30.76 -55.62 -52.92
N ARG A 41 32.02 -55.89 -52.56
CA ARG A 41 33.08 -54.94 -52.12
C ARG A 41 32.99 -54.44 -50.66
N THR A 42 33.53 -55.25 -49.75
CA THR A 42 34.17 -54.74 -48.53
C THR A 42 35.40 -53.90 -48.91
N THR A 43 35.20 -52.61 -49.17
CA THR A 43 36.31 -51.64 -49.19
C THR A 43 36.69 -51.40 -47.74
N GLY A 44 37.80 -52.01 -47.33
CA GLY A 44 38.34 -51.87 -45.99
C GLY A 44 38.58 -50.41 -45.65
N ASN A 45 37.79 -49.88 -44.72
CA ASN A 45 38.13 -48.66 -44.03
C ASN A 45 38.40 -48.96 -42.56
N ASN A 46 39.64 -48.62 -42.23
CA ASN A 46 40.41 -48.97 -41.05
C ASN A 46 39.80 -48.32 -39.80
N ARG A 47 39.17 -49.11 -38.93
CA ARG A 47 38.97 -48.73 -37.52
C ARG A 47 39.64 -49.76 -36.63
N ARG A 48 40.79 -49.34 -36.09
CA ARG A 48 41.46 -49.93 -34.94
C ARG A 48 40.42 -50.13 -33.83
N SER A 49 40.25 -51.36 -33.38
CA SER A 49 39.89 -51.64 -32.00
C SER A 49 40.52 -52.95 -31.53
N TYR A 50 40.78 -52.90 -30.25
CA TYR A 50 41.78 -53.59 -29.47
C TYR A 50 41.15 -54.83 -28.84
N TYR A 51 41.94 -55.90 -28.75
CA TYR A 51 41.68 -57.18 -28.06
C TYR A 51 40.56 -58.10 -28.58
N GLY A 52 40.97 -59.34 -28.84
CA GLY A 52 40.36 -60.46 -28.12
C GLY A 52 39.75 -61.58 -28.94
N TYR A 53 40.54 -62.64 -29.11
CA TYR A 53 40.15 -64.05 -29.16
C TYR A 53 39.57 -64.68 -30.44
N TYR A 54 40.25 -65.77 -30.80
CA TYR A 54 39.96 -66.71 -31.88
C TYR A 54 38.66 -67.48 -31.64
N GLY A 55 37.77 -67.44 -32.63
CA GLY A 55 36.63 -68.34 -32.74
C GLY A 55 36.46 -68.76 -34.19
N TYR A 56 36.75 -70.03 -34.48
CA TYR A 56 36.44 -70.65 -35.76
C TYR A 56 34.92 -70.84 -35.83
N SER A 57 34.23 -70.05 -36.64
CA SER A 57 32.85 -70.33 -37.05
C SER A 57 32.87 -70.66 -38.54
N SER A 58 32.61 -71.93 -38.83
CA SER A 58 32.42 -72.50 -40.15
C SER A 58 31.11 -71.98 -40.75
N GLY A 59 31.20 -70.86 -41.48
CA GLY A 59 30.13 -70.41 -42.36
C GLY A 59 29.96 -71.39 -43.52
N ARG A 60 28.84 -72.11 -43.52
CA ARG A 60 28.29 -72.70 -44.75
C ARG A 60 28.08 -71.54 -45.73
N ARG A 61 28.71 -71.63 -46.91
CA ARG A 61 28.32 -70.80 -48.07
C ARG A 61 26.85 -71.07 -48.33
N SER A 62 25.99 -70.13 -47.96
CA SER A 62 24.70 -69.98 -48.63
C SER A 62 25.02 -69.61 -50.07
N GLU A 63 24.42 -70.32 -51.02
CA GLU A 63 24.43 -69.96 -52.43
C GLU A 63 23.99 -68.50 -52.55
N GLY A 64 24.95 -67.63 -52.81
CA GLY A 64 24.69 -66.24 -53.13
C GLY A 64 24.09 -66.19 -54.53
N LEU A 65 23.05 -65.37 -54.65
CA LEU A 65 22.56 -64.89 -55.94
C LEU A 65 23.75 -64.46 -56.79
N THR A 66 23.75 -64.94 -58.03
CA THR A 66 24.80 -64.80 -59.01
C THR A 66 25.25 -63.35 -59.17
N GLU A 67 26.52 -63.21 -59.53
CA GLU A 67 27.38 -62.02 -59.52
C GLU A 67 26.95 -60.96 -60.57
N GLY A 68 25.68 -60.53 -60.53
CA GLY A 68 25.08 -59.52 -61.38
C GLY A 68 24.75 -58.25 -60.59
N GLU A 69 25.29 -57.10 -61.02
CA GLU A 69 25.00 -55.80 -60.42
C GLU A 69 23.55 -55.38 -60.77
N ILE A 70 22.60 -55.65 -59.87
CA ILE A 70 21.19 -55.23 -60.00
C ILE A 70 21.10 -53.73 -59.71
N GLY A 71 20.74 -52.94 -60.73
CA GLY A 71 20.52 -51.50 -60.59
C GLY A 71 19.03 -51.20 -60.41
N VAL A 72 18.64 -50.71 -59.24
CA VAL A 72 17.26 -50.26 -58.95
C VAL A 72 17.23 -48.74 -58.90
N THR A 73 16.27 -48.11 -59.56
CA THR A 73 16.02 -46.66 -59.48
C THR A 73 14.54 -46.38 -59.36
N ALA A 74 14.15 -45.50 -58.44
CA ALA A 74 12.77 -45.07 -58.30
C ALA A 74 12.45 -43.93 -59.26
N ASP A 75 11.34 -44.04 -59.98
CA ASP A 75 10.64 -42.92 -60.62
C ASP A 75 9.48 -42.50 -59.71
N LEU A 76 9.69 -41.39 -58.98
CA LEU A 76 8.73 -40.85 -58.02
C LEU A 76 7.44 -40.34 -58.69
N ARG A 77 7.48 -40.01 -59.98
CA ARG A 77 6.30 -39.46 -60.69
C ARG A 77 5.31 -40.56 -61.04
N LEU A 78 5.82 -41.74 -61.36
CA LEU A 78 5.01 -42.91 -61.73
C LEU A 78 4.81 -43.89 -60.55
N ASN A 79 5.37 -43.58 -59.38
CA ASN A 79 5.54 -44.51 -58.26
C ASN A 79 6.03 -45.88 -58.75
N ALA A 80 7.09 -45.86 -59.57
CA ALA A 80 7.56 -47.07 -60.25
C ALA A 80 9.05 -47.33 -60.00
N LEU A 81 9.41 -48.60 -59.90
CA LEU A 81 10.79 -49.06 -59.82
C LEU A 81 11.28 -49.45 -61.20
N ILE A 82 12.31 -48.77 -61.67
CA ILE A 82 13.06 -49.14 -62.86
C ILE A 82 14.19 -50.07 -62.40
N VAL A 83 14.06 -51.35 -62.73
CA VAL A 83 15.02 -52.40 -62.35
C VAL A 83 15.81 -52.81 -63.58
N THR A 84 17.13 -52.89 -63.43
CA THR A 84 18.06 -53.38 -64.44
C THR A 84 18.78 -54.61 -63.89
N ALA A 85 18.53 -55.78 -64.49
CA ALA A 85 19.07 -57.06 -64.03
C ALA A 85 19.34 -58.00 -65.22
N GLU A 86 20.04 -59.11 -64.97
CA GLU A 86 20.18 -60.18 -65.96
C GLU A 86 18.86 -60.98 -66.07
N PRO A 87 18.56 -61.59 -67.24
CA PRO A 87 17.27 -62.26 -67.46
C PRO A 87 16.98 -63.38 -66.46
N GLN A 88 18.00 -63.99 -65.87
CA GLN A 88 17.87 -65.06 -64.88
C GLN A 88 17.53 -64.53 -63.47
N ASP A 89 17.92 -63.28 -63.17
CA ASP A 89 17.69 -62.65 -61.85
C ASP A 89 16.40 -61.80 -61.84
N MET A 90 15.94 -61.34 -63.01
CA MET A 90 14.76 -60.48 -63.13
C MET A 90 13.50 -61.15 -62.57
N ASP A 91 13.31 -62.46 -62.79
CA ASP A 91 12.16 -63.20 -62.27
C ASP A 91 12.12 -63.20 -60.73
N GLN A 92 13.29 -63.26 -60.09
CA GLN A 92 13.40 -63.24 -58.62
C GLN A 92 13.21 -61.82 -58.06
N VAL A 93 13.72 -60.80 -58.75
CA VAL A 93 13.50 -59.40 -58.35
C VAL A 93 12.03 -59.04 -58.47
N LYS A 94 11.34 -59.55 -59.51
CA LYS A 94 9.90 -59.39 -59.67
C LYS A 94 9.11 -60.00 -58.52
N GLU A 95 9.38 -61.24 -58.16
CA GLU A 95 8.71 -61.90 -57.02
C GLU A 95 8.96 -61.15 -55.71
N LEU A 96 10.19 -60.64 -55.51
CA LEU A 96 10.52 -59.85 -54.33
C LEU A 96 9.80 -58.49 -54.30
N ILE A 97 9.65 -57.82 -55.43
CA ILE A 97 8.89 -56.55 -55.52
C ILE A 97 7.41 -56.80 -55.23
N GLU A 98 6.81 -57.84 -55.80
CA GLU A 98 5.42 -58.21 -55.54
C GLU A 98 5.19 -58.56 -54.05
N LEU A 99 6.16 -59.20 -53.40
CA LEU A 99 6.09 -59.47 -51.96
C LEU A 99 6.30 -58.22 -51.09
N LEU A 100 7.06 -57.23 -51.56
CA LEU A 100 7.34 -56.02 -50.78
C LEU A 100 6.34 -54.89 -51.02
N ASP A 101 5.56 -54.92 -52.11
CA ASP A 101 4.48 -53.96 -52.40
C ASP A 101 3.20 -54.27 -51.59
N MET A 102 3.35 -54.37 -50.27
CA MET A 102 2.24 -54.57 -49.32
C MET A 102 1.65 -53.22 -48.88
N GLU A 103 0.36 -53.22 -48.56
CA GLU A 103 -0.38 -52.06 -48.04
C GLU A 103 0.27 -51.52 -46.75
N SER A 104 0.46 -50.20 -46.68
CA SER A 104 1.06 -49.52 -45.53
C SER A 104 0.32 -49.89 -44.23
N PRO A 105 1.03 -50.14 -43.11
CA PRO A 105 0.40 -50.46 -41.83
C PRO A 105 -0.43 -49.30 -41.24
N PHE A 106 -0.48 -48.13 -41.87
CA PHE A 106 -1.31 -46.97 -41.48
C PHE A 106 -2.47 -46.72 -42.46
N SER A 107 -3.21 -47.77 -42.83
CA SER A 107 -4.44 -47.66 -43.67
C SER A 107 -5.69 -47.20 -42.89
N GLY A 108 -5.52 -46.69 -41.66
CA GLY A 108 -6.63 -46.19 -40.85
C GLY A 108 -7.10 -44.80 -41.29
N GLU A 109 -8.39 -44.64 -41.55
CA GLU A 109 -9.01 -43.32 -41.78
C GLU A 109 -8.85 -42.42 -40.53
N PRO A 110 -8.46 -41.13 -40.67
CA PRO A 110 -8.35 -40.22 -39.54
C PRO A 110 -9.72 -39.98 -38.89
N LYS A 111 -9.79 -40.10 -37.56
CA LYS A 111 -10.97 -39.71 -36.78
C LYS A 111 -10.74 -38.39 -36.05
N VAL A 112 -11.79 -37.57 -35.96
CA VAL A 112 -11.78 -36.28 -35.27
C VAL A 112 -12.68 -36.37 -34.04
N TYR A 113 -12.12 -36.03 -32.88
CA TYR A 113 -12.83 -35.98 -31.60
C TYR A 113 -12.88 -34.52 -31.12
N SER A 114 -14.07 -34.03 -30.74
CA SER A 114 -14.23 -32.67 -30.21
C SER A 114 -14.33 -32.71 -28.68
N LEU A 115 -13.49 -31.93 -28.00
CA LEU A 115 -13.42 -31.88 -26.54
C LEU A 115 -14.31 -30.78 -25.98
N LYS A 116 -14.98 -31.05 -24.86
CA LYS A 116 -15.91 -30.12 -24.19
C LYS A 116 -15.27 -29.35 -23.04
N ASN A 117 -14.39 -29.99 -22.28
CA ASN A 117 -13.90 -29.50 -21.00
C ASN A 117 -12.39 -29.25 -20.99
N ALA A 118 -11.62 -30.18 -21.54
CA ALA A 118 -10.17 -30.12 -21.54
C ALA A 118 -9.60 -29.47 -22.82
N GLU A 119 -8.37 -28.94 -22.71
CA GLU A 119 -7.66 -28.32 -23.84
C GLU A 119 -7.06 -29.39 -24.75
N ALA A 120 -7.34 -29.29 -26.05
CA ALA A 120 -6.87 -30.24 -27.06
C ALA A 120 -5.36 -30.42 -27.11
N GLU A 121 -4.59 -29.35 -26.80
CA GLU A 121 -3.13 -29.39 -26.80
C GLU A 121 -2.59 -30.25 -25.65
N ALA A 122 -3.11 -30.06 -24.44
CA ALA A 122 -2.70 -30.83 -23.26
C ALA A 122 -3.06 -32.32 -23.38
N ILE A 123 -4.25 -32.65 -23.91
CA ILE A 123 -4.62 -34.05 -24.15
C ILE A 123 -3.80 -34.65 -25.29
N ALA A 124 -3.53 -33.92 -26.37
CA ALA A 124 -2.71 -34.45 -27.46
C ALA A 124 -1.26 -34.73 -27.04
N GLU A 125 -0.68 -33.87 -26.20
CA GLU A 125 0.66 -34.07 -25.64
C GLU A 125 0.70 -35.32 -24.75
N THR A 126 -0.22 -35.43 -23.79
CA THR A 126 -0.30 -36.59 -22.90
C THR A 126 -0.55 -37.91 -23.66
N LEU A 127 -1.42 -37.91 -24.68
CA LEU A 127 -1.65 -39.10 -25.50
C LEU A 127 -0.42 -39.43 -26.38
N ASN A 128 0.23 -38.44 -26.98
CA ASN A 128 1.46 -38.69 -27.74
C ASN A 128 2.58 -39.22 -26.85
N ASP A 129 2.75 -38.71 -25.64
CA ASP A 129 3.73 -39.24 -24.67
C ASP A 129 3.42 -40.69 -24.29
N LEU A 130 2.15 -41.02 -24.07
CA LEU A 130 1.73 -42.40 -23.77
C LEU A 130 1.97 -43.38 -24.93
N PHE A 131 1.88 -42.94 -26.19
CA PHE A 131 2.00 -43.81 -27.36
C PHE A 131 3.33 -43.72 -28.12
N SER A 132 4.19 -42.74 -27.80
CA SER A 132 5.51 -42.55 -28.42
C SER A 132 6.64 -43.33 -27.74
N ASP A 133 6.40 -43.89 -26.56
CA ASP A 133 7.45 -44.55 -25.79
C ASP A 133 7.78 -45.95 -26.35
N THR A 134 8.82 -46.02 -27.18
CA THR A 134 9.39 -47.26 -27.74
C THR A 134 10.51 -47.87 -26.89
N ASP A 135 10.91 -47.28 -25.76
CA ASP A 135 12.18 -47.63 -25.09
C ASP A 135 12.08 -48.50 -23.83
N PHE A 136 10.91 -49.05 -23.50
CA PHE A 136 10.74 -49.84 -22.27
C PHE A 136 11.28 -51.30 -22.27
N VAL A 137 11.99 -51.77 -23.31
CA VAL A 137 12.42 -53.19 -23.40
C VAL A 137 13.91 -53.44 -23.12
N ARG A 138 14.78 -52.43 -22.95
CA ARG A 138 16.23 -52.72 -22.74
C ARG A 138 16.67 -52.97 -21.30
N ASN A 139 15.81 -52.85 -20.29
CA ASN A 139 16.25 -53.13 -18.92
C ASN A 139 15.16 -53.66 -17.99
N ARG A 140 15.00 -54.99 -17.92
CA ARG A 140 14.58 -55.66 -16.66
C ARG A 140 14.81 -57.17 -16.68
N TYR A 141 15.88 -57.61 -16.02
CA TYR A 141 15.82 -58.80 -15.19
C TYR A 141 15.06 -58.42 -13.91
N TYR A 142 14.06 -59.25 -13.54
CA TYR A 142 13.19 -59.16 -12.34
C TYR A 142 12.10 -58.06 -12.35
N THR A 143 10.85 -58.43 -12.64
CA THR A 143 9.82 -58.77 -11.63
C THR A 143 8.42 -58.74 -12.25
N GLU A 144 7.59 -59.70 -11.80
CA GLU A 144 6.12 -59.74 -11.74
C GLU A 144 5.26 -58.99 -12.78
N SER A 145 4.61 -59.81 -13.60
CA SER A 145 3.16 -59.85 -13.82
C SER A 145 2.36 -58.59 -13.47
N ARG A 146 2.47 -57.56 -14.31
CA ARG A 146 1.36 -56.63 -14.55
C ARG A 146 1.03 -56.63 -16.03
N ASP A 147 -0.14 -57.17 -16.32
CA ASP A 147 -0.76 -57.24 -17.63
C ASP A 147 -1.18 -55.81 -18.02
N VAL A 148 -0.39 -55.16 -18.89
CA VAL A 148 -0.78 -53.93 -19.59
C VAL A 148 -0.34 -54.09 -21.04
N THR A 149 -1.29 -54.48 -21.88
CA THR A 149 -1.14 -54.75 -23.32
C THR A 149 -0.98 -53.49 -24.18
N VAL A 150 -0.36 -52.42 -23.66
CA VAL A 150 -0.10 -51.19 -24.45
C VAL A 150 1.18 -51.33 -25.32
N SER A 151 1.98 -52.37 -25.06
CA SER A 151 3.24 -52.60 -25.80
C SER A 151 3.06 -52.96 -27.29
N GLY A 152 1.83 -53.21 -27.78
CA GLY A 152 1.54 -53.51 -29.19
C GLY A 152 1.09 -52.30 -30.03
N LEU A 153 0.89 -51.14 -29.40
CA LEU A 153 0.39 -49.90 -30.00
C LEU A 153 1.46 -48.81 -30.10
N SER A 154 2.64 -49.05 -29.51
CA SER A 154 3.80 -48.16 -29.56
C SER A 154 4.21 -47.91 -31.03
N GLY A 155 4.21 -46.64 -31.42
CA GLY A 155 4.48 -46.19 -32.79
C GLY A 155 3.33 -46.38 -33.80
N ARG A 156 2.13 -46.80 -33.36
CA ARG A 156 0.96 -47.07 -34.24
C ARG A 156 -0.20 -46.09 -34.06
N VAL A 157 -0.09 -45.18 -33.11
CA VAL A 157 -1.07 -44.11 -32.84
C VAL A 157 -0.34 -42.77 -32.88
N ARG A 158 -0.87 -41.82 -33.65
CA ARG A 158 -0.39 -40.44 -33.69
C ARG A 158 -1.55 -39.50 -33.45
N VAL A 159 -1.36 -38.57 -32.53
CA VAL A 159 -2.40 -37.63 -32.10
C VAL A 159 -1.96 -36.21 -32.47
N MET A 160 -2.88 -35.42 -33.03
CA MET A 160 -2.63 -34.02 -33.39
C MET A 160 -3.73 -33.13 -32.81
N ALA A 161 -3.35 -32.08 -32.09
CA ALA A 161 -4.29 -31.08 -31.62
C ALA A 161 -4.64 -30.08 -32.73
N VAL A 162 -5.91 -29.68 -32.77
CA VAL A 162 -6.40 -28.51 -33.51
C VAL A 162 -6.93 -27.51 -32.48
N PRO A 163 -6.08 -26.58 -31.99
CA PRO A 163 -6.45 -25.67 -30.89
C PRO A 163 -7.65 -24.78 -31.24
N GLN A 164 -7.80 -24.40 -32.52
CA GLN A 164 -8.85 -23.48 -32.97
C GLN A 164 -10.27 -24.04 -32.79
N THR A 165 -10.45 -25.36 -32.91
CA THR A 165 -11.74 -26.03 -32.79
C THR A 165 -11.83 -26.89 -31.53
N ASN A 166 -10.86 -26.78 -30.62
CA ASN A 166 -10.67 -27.65 -29.46
C ASN A 166 -10.92 -29.14 -29.80
N SER A 167 -10.32 -29.61 -30.89
CA SER A 167 -10.52 -30.96 -31.40
C SER A 167 -9.19 -31.67 -31.57
N ILE A 168 -9.22 -33.00 -31.47
CA ILE A 168 -8.05 -33.86 -31.62
C ILE A 168 -8.27 -34.77 -32.83
N ILE A 169 -7.24 -34.84 -33.68
CA ILE A 169 -7.19 -35.76 -34.81
C ILE A 169 -6.34 -36.97 -34.41
N VAL A 170 -6.93 -38.16 -34.49
CA VAL A 170 -6.27 -39.43 -34.16
C VAL A 170 -6.03 -40.22 -35.44
N LEU A 171 -4.79 -40.65 -35.64
CA LEU A 171 -4.35 -41.53 -36.70
C LEU A 171 -3.89 -42.85 -36.06
N ALA A 172 -4.53 -43.98 -36.39
CA ALA A 172 -4.18 -45.27 -35.81
C ALA A 172 -4.19 -46.41 -36.83
N SER A 173 -3.26 -47.36 -36.68
CA SER A 173 -3.09 -48.51 -37.58
C SER A 173 -4.16 -49.61 -37.45
N SER A 174 -4.87 -49.69 -36.32
CA SER A 174 -5.87 -50.73 -36.08
C SER A 174 -7.18 -50.16 -35.56
N PRO A 175 -8.35 -50.71 -35.94
CA PRO A 175 -9.64 -50.31 -35.39
C PRO A 175 -9.70 -50.40 -33.86
N SER A 176 -9.05 -51.39 -33.26
CA SER A 176 -8.94 -51.56 -31.80
C SER A 176 -8.19 -50.42 -31.11
N ALA A 177 -7.25 -49.76 -31.80
CA ALA A 177 -6.52 -48.63 -31.24
C ALA A 177 -7.41 -47.39 -31.12
N PHE A 178 -8.35 -47.21 -32.04
CA PHE A 178 -9.33 -46.12 -31.95
C PHE A 178 -10.24 -46.28 -30.74
N GLU A 179 -10.70 -47.50 -30.44
CA GLU A 179 -11.54 -47.76 -29.27
C GLU A 179 -10.80 -47.42 -27.96
N THR A 180 -9.52 -47.80 -27.84
CA THR A 180 -8.71 -47.46 -26.66
C THR A 180 -8.45 -45.96 -26.52
N VAL A 181 -8.17 -45.27 -27.63
CA VAL A 181 -7.95 -43.82 -27.61
C VAL A 181 -9.24 -43.07 -27.30
N GLU A 182 -10.38 -43.54 -27.80
CA GLU A 182 -11.70 -42.98 -27.51
C GLU A 182 -12.05 -43.10 -26.02
N GLU A 183 -11.84 -44.27 -25.40
CA GLU A 183 -12.03 -44.47 -23.96
C GLU A 183 -11.12 -43.56 -23.12
N LEU A 184 -9.85 -43.40 -23.52
CA LEU A 184 -8.92 -42.49 -22.84
C LEU A 184 -9.31 -41.01 -23.00
N ILE A 185 -9.84 -40.62 -24.16
CA ILE A 185 -10.33 -39.24 -24.38
C ILE A 185 -11.53 -38.97 -23.47
N ASP A 186 -12.48 -39.90 -23.38
CA ASP A 186 -13.66 -39.76 -22.52
C ASP A 186 -13.30 -39.68 -21.03
N GLU A 187 -12.28 -40.42 -20.59
CA GLU A 187 -11.79 -40.36 -19.21
C GLU A 187 -11.01 -39.07 -18.90
N LEU A 188 -10.35 -38.48 -19.90
CA LEU A 188 -9.57 -37.25 -19.77
C LEU A 188 -10.38 -35.96 -19.99
N ASP A 189 -11.50 -35.98 -20.74
CA ASP A 189 -12.36 -34.81 -21.01
C ASP A 189 -13.37 -34.52 -19.88
N VAL A 190 -12.91 -34.54 -18.63
CA VAL A 190 -13.70 -34.20 -17.44
C VAL A 190 -13.60 -32.70 -17.10
N PRO A 191 -14.64 -32.07 -16.55
CA PRO A 191 -14.59 -30.67 -16.12
C PRO A 191 -13.47 -30.47 -15.09
N ASN A 192 -12.50 -29.63 -15.43
CA ASN A 192 -11.35 -29.39 -14.58
C ASN A 192 -11.72 -28.49 -13.39
N GLU A 193 -12.05 -29.10 -12.24
CA GLU A 193 -12.31 -28.39 -10.97
C GLU A 193 -11.08 -27.67 -10.40
N ARG A 194 -9.88 -27.87 -10.98
CA ARG A 194 -8.66 -27.15 -10.57
C ARG A 194 -8.60 -25.74 -11.14
N ALA A 195 -9.41 -25.40 -12.15
CA ALA A 195 -9.53 -24.02 -12.61
C ALA A 195 -10.24 -23.21 -11.53
N GLY A 196 -9.52 -22.30 -10.87
CA GLY A 196 -10.08 -21.47 -9.80
C GLY A 196 -11.33 -20.73 -10.27
N LYS A 197 -12.45 -20.91 -9.56
CA LYS A 197 -13.71 -20.22 -9.84
C LYS A 197 -13.63 -18.82 -9.23
N THR A 198 -14.00 -17.81 -10.01
CA THR A 198 -14.15 -16.44 -9.49
C THR A 198 -15.45 -16.32 -8.73
N GLN A 199 -15.38 -15.89 -7.47
CA GLN A 199 -16.52 -15.60 -6.63
C GLN A 199 -16.40 -14.20 -6.03
N VAL A 200 -17.54 -13.56 -5.80
CA VAL A 200 -17.62 -12.20 -5.26
C VAL A 200 -18.08 -12.28 -3.81
N ILE A 201 -17.30 -11.73 -2.89
CA ILE A 201 -17.66 -11.58 -1.48
C ILE A 201 -17.94 -10.10 -1.24
N LYS A 202 -19.13 -9.77 -0.72
CA LYS A 202 -19.48 -8.40 -0.32
C LYS A 202 -18.93 -8.14 1.08
N VAL A 203 -18.33 -6.97 1.27
CA VAL A 203 -17.79 -6.52 2.57
C VAL A 203 -18.66 -5.36 3.04
N ASP A 204 -19.15 -5.42 4.28
CA ASP A 204 -20.11 -4.45 4.80
C ASP A 204 -19.45 -3.42 5.75
N ASN A 205 -18.44 -3.81 6.53
CA ASN A 205 -17.85 -2.96 7.59
C ASN A 205 -16.39 -2.57 7.33
N ALA A 206 -15.55 -3.52 6.94
CA ALA A 206 -14.11 -3.31 6.83
C ALA A 206 -13.69 -2.67 5.49
N ASP A 207 -12.55 -1.97 5.49
CA ASP A 207 -11.96 -1.44 4.24
C ASP A 207 -11.44 -2.59 3.36
N VAL A 208 -11.97 -2.68 2.15
CA VAL A 208 -11.68 -3.74 1.17
C VAL A 208 -10.21 -3.72 0.74
N THR A 209 -9.58 -2.54 0.72
CA THR A 209 -8.15 -2.41 0.36
C THR A 209 -7.26 -3.04 1.44
N SER A 210 -7.56 -2.74 2.70
CA SER A 210 -6.89 -3.29 3.87
C SER A 210 -7.12 -4.80 4.00
N LEU A 211 -8.36 -5.27 3.83
CA LEU A 211 -8.68 -6.69 3.81
C LEU A 211 -7.93 -7.44 2.71
N LYS A 212 -7.94 -6.90 1.48
CA LYS A 212 -7.19 -7.48 0.36
C LYS A 212 -5.74 -7.67 0.74
N LYS A 213 -5.09 -6.65 1.30
CA LYS A 213 -3.68 -6.73 1.71
C LYS A 213 -3.47 -7.80 2.78
N THR A 214 -4.32 -7.86 3.81
CA THR A 214 -4.20 -8.88 4.86
C THR A 214 -4.40 -10.30 4.34
N LEU A 215 -5.34 -10.51 3.41
CA LEU A 215 -5.59 -11.81 2.82
C LEU A 215 -4.50 -12.18 1.80
N GLU A 216 -4.01 -11.22 1.01
CA GLU A 216 -2.85 -11.41 0.14
C GLU A 216 -1.63 -11.82 0.97
N ASP A 217 -1.32 -11.12 2.06
CA ASP A 217 -0.21 -11.45 2.96
C ASP A 217 -0.39 -12.83 3.61
N LEU A 218 -1.63 -13.24 3.92
CA LEU A 218 -1.96 -14.57 4.46
C LEU A 218 -1.75 -15.71 3.45
N PHE A 219 -2.11 -15.49 2.18
CA PHE A 219 -2.07 -16.51 1.13
C PHE A 219 -0.85 -16.43 0.22
N LYS A 220 0.04 -15.46 0.44
CA LYS A 220 1.24 -15.27 -0.36
C LYS A 220 2.15 -16.51 -0.19
N PRO A 221 2.57 -17.16 -1.28
CA PRO A 221 3.68 -18.10 -1.22
C PRO A 221 4.90 -17.41 -0.64
N GLU A 222 5.34 -17.90 0.51
CA GLU A 222 6.64 -17.58 1.06
C GLU A 222 7.66 -18.07 0.01
N GLU A 223 8.14 -17.16 -0.84
CA GLU A 223 9.27 -17.40 -1.72
C GLU A 223 10.50 -17.62 -0.83
N GLN A 224 10.67 -18.83 -0.33
CA GLN A 224 11.89 -19.24 0.33
C GLN A 224 13.00 -19.32 -0.71
N ASN A 225 13.77 -18.24 -0.76
CA ASN A 225 15.20 -18.30 -0.99
C ASN A 225 15.82 -19.23 0.08
N ASN A 226 15.89 -20.51 -0.27
CA ASN A 226 16.95 -21.44 0.08
C ASN A 226 17.71 -21.11 1.38
N THR A 227 17.17 -21.47 2.54
CA THR A 227 17.93 -21.95 3.70
C THR A 227 16.97 -22.57 4.70
N ASN A 228 17.22 -23.84 5.02
CA ASN A 228 16.54 -24.62 6.06
C ASN A 228 16.24 -23.81 7.33
N ARG A 229 14.98 -23.39 7.48
CA ARG A 229 14.26 -23.24 8.75
C ARG A 229 12.81 -22.86 8.48
N SER A 230 11.97 -23.87 8.33
CA SER A 230 10.52 -23.74 8.53
C SER A 230 10.25 -23.60 10.04
N LEU A 231 9.95 -22.37 10.47
CA LEU A 231 9.30 -22.12 11.76
C LEU A 231 7.93 -21.51 11.45
N PHE A 232 6.93 -22.39 11.36
CA PHE A 232 5.52 -22.04 11.21
C PHE A 232 5.01 -21.38 12.49
N PHE A 233 4.40 -20.19 12.35
CA PHE A 233 3.67 -19.50 13.43
C PHE A 233 2.15 -19.73 13.39
N PHE A 234 1.63 -20.58 12.47
CA PHE A 234 0.18 -20.81 12.31
C PHE A 234 -0.36 -22.11 12.94
N ASP A 235 0.51 -23.06 13.32
CA ASP A 235 0.08 -24.35 13.93
C ASP A 235 -0.22 -24.24 15.45
N ASP A 236 0.31 -23.20 16.12
CA ASP A 236 0.14 -22.99 17.57
C ASP A 236 -1.15 -22.24 17.95
N PHE A 237 -1.85 -21.59 16.99
CA PHE A 237 -3.02 -20.76 17.27
C PHE A 237 -4.32 -21.56 17.44
N PHE A 238 -4.39 -22.75 16.82
CA PHE A 238 -5.49 -23.71 16.99
C PHE A 238 -4.97 -24.96 17.69
N GLY A 239 -4.64 -24.82 18.98
CA GLY A 239 -4.08 -25.88 19.81
C GLY A 239 -4.83 -27.22 19.67
N GLY A 240 -4.14 -28.22 19.14
CA GLY A 240 -4.68 -29.56 18.92
C GLY A 240 -3.60 -30.57 18.59
N ASN A 241 -2.88 -31.03 19.62
CA ASN A 241 -1.91 -32.11 19.53
C ASN A 241 -2.54 -33.41 18.99
N GLY A 242 -2.08 -33.84 17.81
CA GLY A 242 -2.05 -35.25 17.41
C GLY A 242 -3.22 -35.71 16.53
N GLY A 243 -2.94 -35.92 15.24
CA GLY A 243 -3.82 -36.67 14.35
C GLY A 243 -3.51 -36.40 12.89
N ALA A 244 -3.08 -37.44 12.16
CA ALA A 244 -2.86 -37.42 10.74
C ALA A 244 -4.06 -36.81 9.99
N GLY A 245 -3.85 -35.66 9.35
CA GLY A 245 -4.88 -34.93 8.60
C GLY A 245 -4.52 -33.49 8.15
N GLY A 246 -3.27 -33.03 8.36
CA GLY A 246 -2.84 -31.65 8.11
C GLY A 246 -2.45 -31.31 6.66
N ASP A 247 -3.09 -31.88 5.64
CA ASP A 247 -2.77 -31.63 4.22
C ASP A 247 -3.65 -30.55 3.55
N SER A 248 -4.56 -29.93 4.30
CA SER A 248 -5.62 -29.09 3.71
C SER A 248 -5.35 -27.59 3.62
N PHE A 249 -4.32 -27.05 4.30
CA PHE A 249 -4.05 -25.60 4.27
C PHE A 249 -2.72 -25.20 3.59
N SER A 250 -1.74 -26.10 3.50
CA SER A 250 -0.47 -25.81 2.78
C SER A 250 -0.65 -25.69 1.26
N ASN A 251 -1.75 -26.21 0.72
CA ASN A 251 -2.07 -26.23 -0.72
C ASN A 251 -2.84 -24.98 -1.21
N LEU A 252 -3.23 -24.06 -0.31
CA LEU A 252 -3.85 -22.76 -0.63
C LEU A 252 -2.83 -21.73 -1.12
N ILE A 253 -1.59 -21.89 -0.67
CA ILE A 253 -0.47 -20.99 -0.87
C ILE A 253 -0.16 -20.94 -2.38
N GLY A 254 -0.39 -19.78 -3.01
CA GLY A 254 -0.22 -19.57 -4.46
C GLY A 254 -1.43 -19.92 -5.35
N LYS A 255 -2.54 -20.42 -4.80
CA LYS A 255 -3.77 -20.77 -5.56
C LYS A 255 -4.96 -19.83 -5.32
N VAL A 256 -4.86 -18.94 -4.33
CA VAL A 256 -5.86 -17.90 -4.04
C VAL A 256 -5.39 -16.57 -4.62
N ARG A 257 -6.14 -15.99 -5.56
CA ARG A 257 -5.92 -14.62 -6.04
C ARG A 257 -7.08 -13.75 -5.58
N ILE A 258 -6.76 -12.59 -5.02
CA ILE A 258 -7.75 -11.69 -4.41
C ILE A 258 -7.59 -10.31 -5.03
N GLN A 259 -8.70 -9.74 -5.49
CA GLN A 259 -8.76 -8.38 -6.01
C GLN A 259 -9.89 -7.62 -5.31
N ALA A 260 -9.60 -6.39 -4.91
CA ALA A 260 -10.61 -5.49 -4.34
C ALA A 260 -11.28 -4.67 -5.45
N ASP A 261 -12.61 -4.61 -5.45
CA ASP A 261 -13.37 -3.54 -6.09
C ASP A 261 -13.84 -2.57 -5.02
N THR A 262 -13.18 -1.40 -4.95
CA THR A 262 -13.48 -0.35 -3.96
C THR A 262 -14.77 0.39 -4.28
N ARG A 263 -15.27 0.34 -5.52
CA ARG A 263 -16.51 1.02 -5.92
C ARG A 263 -17.74 0.29 -5.39
N THR A 264 -17.69 -1.04 -5.33
CA THR A 264 -18.80 -1.89 -4.85
C THR A 264 -18.55 -2.48 -3.47
N SER A 265 -17.45 -2.12 -2.81
CA SER A 265 -16.99 -2.70 -1.55
C SER A 265 -17.04 -4.24 -1.57
N SER A 266 -16.39 -4.84 -2.57
CA SER A 266 -16.41 -6.29 -2.75
C SER A 266 -15.03 -6.87 -3.07
N LEU A 267 -14.76 -8.07 -2.56
CA LEU A 267 -13.58 -8.87 -2.86
C LEU A 267 -13.90 -9.89 -3.95
N LEU A 268 -13.17 -9.82 -5.05
CA LEU A 268 -13.12 -10.85 -6.09
C LEU A 268 -12.07 -11.89 -5.68
N VAL A 269 -12.53 -13.09 -5.37
CA VAL A 269 -11.67 -14.20 -4.95
C VAL A 269 -11.68 -15.26 -6.05
N VAL A 270 -10.50 -15.56 -6.59
CA VAL A 270 -10.28 -16.65 -7.53
C VAL A 270 -9.57 -17.77 -6.77
N THR A 271 -10.28 -18.87 -6.53
CA THR A 271 -9.75 -20.01 -5.77
C THR A 271 -10.46 -21.31 -6.19
N PRO A 272 -9.82 -22.49 -6.10
CA PRO A 272 -10.53 -23.76 -6.23
C PRO A 272 -11.71 -23.88 -5.26
N GLU A 273 -12.78 -24.56 -5.67
CA GLU A 273 -14.05 -24.61 -4.92
C GLU A 273 -13.90 -25.15 -3.49
N VAL A 274 -12.99 -26.10 -3.31
CA VAL A 274 -12.66 -26.71 -2.00
C VAL A 274 -12.23 -25.66 -0.95
N TYR A 275 -11.64 -24.55 -1.40
CA TYR A 275 -11.02 -23.55 -0.53
C TYR A 275 -11.87 -22.31 -0.29
N PHE A 276 -12.89 -22.09 -1.10
CA PHE A 276 -13.74 -20.90 -1.00
C PHE A 276 -14.42 -20.75 0.39
N PRO A 277 -14.97 -21.80 1.02
CA PRO A 277 -15.59 -21.68 2.34
C PRO A 277 -14.63 -21.21 3.44
N ALA A 278 -13.36 -21.58 3.35
CA ALA A 278 -12.34 -21.14 4.31
C ALA A 278 -12.05 -19.64 4.16
N VAL A 279 -11.91 -19.15 2.91
CA VAL A 279 -11.73 -17.71 2.65
C VAL A 279 -12.94 -16.92 3.10
N GLN A 280 -14.15 -17.42 2.81
CA GLN A 280 -15.40 -16.79 3.23
C GLN A 280 -15.47 -16.66 4.76
N HIS A 281 -15.16 -17.71 5.50
CA HIS A 281 -15.20 -17.67 6.96
C HIS A 281 -14.19 -16.68 7.57
N ILE A 282 -13.00 -16.57 6.97
CA ILE A 282 -12.00 -15.57 7.37
C ILE A 282 -12.53 -14.15 7.12
N VAL A 283 -13.12 -13.89 5.95
CA VAL A 283 -13.71 -12.58 5.64
C VAL A 283 -14.84 -12.26 6.61
N GLU A 284 -15.76 -13.19 6.88
CA GLU A 284 -16.86 -13.01 7.85
C GLU A 284 -16.36 -12.71 9.26
N THR A 285 -15.23 -13.30 9.67
CA THR A 285 -14.64 -13.06 11.00
C THR A 285 -13.95 -11.70 11.08
N LEU A 286 -13.38 -11.21 9.97
CA LEU A 286 -12.70 -9.92 9.90
C LEU A 286 -13.65 -8.74 9.63
N ASP A 287 -14.80 -8.99 9.00
CA ASP A 287 -15.80 -7.99 8.63
C ASP A 287 -16.73 -7.61 9.80
N VAL A 288 -16.14 -7.24 10.93
CA VAL A 288 -16.86 -6.77 12.12
C VAL A 288 -16.92 -5.23 12.15
N PRO A 289 -17.98 -4.62 12.69
CA PRO A 289 -18.05 -3.17 12.83
C PRO A 289 -16.94 -2.67 13.76
N THR A 290 -16.25 -1.60 13.35
CA THR A 290 -15.24 -0.96 14.17
C THR A 290 -15.91 -0.12 15.25
N LYS A 291 -15.46 -0.30 16.49
CA LYS A 291 -15.91 0.53 17.61
C LYS A 291 -15.41 1.96 17.44
N GLN A 292 -16.15 2.92 17.99
CA GLN A 292 -15.79 4.33 17.93
C GLN A 292 -15.53 4.88 19.33
N VAL A 293 -14.72 5.94 19.42
CA VAL A 293 -14.45 6.65 20.66
C VAL A 293 -14.75 8.12 20.47
N MET A 294 -15.69 8.65 21.26
CA MET A 294 -15.87 10.08 21.41
C MET A 294 -14.89 10.60 22.46
N LEU A 295 -14.13 11.61 22.09
CA LEU A 295 -13.11 12.23 22.92
C LEU A 295 -13.54 13.64 23.28
N LYS A 296 -13.60 13.89 24.59
CA LYS A 296 -13.88 15.20 25.16
C LYS A 296 -12.61 15.73 25.81
N VAL A 297 -12.06 16.80 25.26
CA VAL A 297 -10.92 17.50 25.85
C VAL A 297 -11.43 18.75 26.54
N LEU A 298 -10.82 19.12 27.67
CA LEU A 298 -11.05 20.36 28.37
C LEU A 298 -9.71 21.03 28.60
N ILE A 299 -9.54 22.22 28.06
CA ILE A 299 -8.36 23.06 28.25
C ILE A 299 -8.82 24.24 29.10
N ALA A 300 -8.22 24.37 30.28
CA ALA A 300 -8.49 25.46 31.19
C ALA A 300 -7.20 26.27 31.36
N GLU A 301 -7.27 27.55 31.01
CA GLU A 301 -6.22 28.52 31.27
C GLU A 301 -6.74 29.58 32.23
N ILE A 302 -5.98 29.85 33.28
CA ILE A 302 -6.26 30.92 34.24
C ILE A 302 -5.04 31.84 34.25
N THR A 303 -5.24 33.07 33.81
CA THR A 303 -4.23 34.12 33.83
C THR A 303 -4.62 35.16 34.86
N ARG A 304 -3.80 35.30 35.90
CA ARG A 304 -3.96 36.27 36.97
C ARG A 304 -2.81 37.27 36.91
N ARG A 305 -3.16 38.55 36.78
CA ARG A 305 -2.22 39.67 36.84
C ARG A 305 -2.56 40.55 38.02
N ASN A 306 -1.60 40.75 38.91
CA ASN A 306 -1.72 41.62 40.07
C ASN A 306 -0.60 42.66 40.01
N GLN A 307 -0.98 43.90 39.74
CA GLN A 307 -0.10 45.05 39.71
C GLN A 307 -0.36 45.91 40.93
N ARG A 308 0.70 46.23 41.65
CA ARG A 308 0.67 47.09 42.82
C ARG A 308 1.79 48.10 42.70
N ASP A 309 1.44 49.37 42.62
CA ASP A 309 2.37 50.49 42.63
C ASP A 309 2.03 51.38 43.82
N LEU A 310 2.94 51.40 44.81
CA LEU A 310 2.76 52.19 46.02
C LEU A 310 4.05 52.91 46.39
N GLY A 311 3.93 54.22 46.57
CA GLY A 311 4.97 54.99 47.21
C GLY A 311 4.89 56.48 46.92
N PHE A 312 5.94 57.15 47.34
CA PHE A 312 6.13 58.58 47.12
C PHE A 312 7.29 58.77 46.17
N GLN A 313 7.07 59.60 45.17
CA GLN A 313 8.10 60.00 44.25
C GLN A 313 8.57 61.42 44.58
N TRP A 314 9.88 61.55 44.71
CA TRP A 314 10.58 62.79 45.02
C TRP A 314 11.31 63.25 43.75
N GLY A 315 11.11 64.50 43.36
CA GLY A 315 11.81 65.04 42.20
C GLY A 315 13.25 65.39 42.52
N VAL A 316 14.20 64.52 42.16
CA VAL A 316 15.64 64.75 42.31
C VAL A 316 16.30 64.37 41.00
N ASP A 317 17.01 65.32 40.39
CA ASP A 317 17.80 65.08 39.19
C ASP A 317 18.95 64.10 39.52
N PRO A 318 19.05 62.94 38.85
CA PRO A 318 20.05 61.93 39.14
C PRO A 318 21.49 62.32 38.73
N ASP A 319 21.66 63.28 37.81
CA ASP A 319 22.99 63.74 37.34
C ASP A 319 23.52 64.91 38.19
N THR A 320 22.64 65.77 38.70
CA THR A 320 23.04 66.97 39.47
C THR A 320 22.72 66.89 40.96
N GLY A 321 21.82 65.99 41.39
CA GLY A 321 21.34 65.91 42.77
C GLY A 321 20.44 67.07 43.17
N GLU A 322 20.02 67.92 42.23
CA GLU A 322 19.14 69.06 42.48
C GLU A 322 17.68 68.63 42.62
N VAL A 323 17.00 69.19 43.62
CA VAL A 323 15.57 68.94 43.86
C VAL A 323 14.77 69.82 42.89
N GLY A 324 14.33 69.25 41.78
CA GLY A 324 13.66 70.04 40.74
C GLY A 324 13.15 69.32 39.51
N GLN A 325 13.31 68.01 39.38
CA GLN A 325 12.81 67.28 38.21
C GLN A 325 12.04 66.04 38.65
N ILE A 326 10.74 65.99 38.35
CA ILE A 326 9.91 64.79 38.57
C ILE A 326 9.68 64.15 37.21
N SER A 327 10.34 63.02 36.96
CA SER A 327 10.14 62.19 35.76
C SER A 327 9.46 60.88 36.14
N ILE A 328 8.40 60.49 35.43
CA ILE A 328 7.75 59.18 35.60
C ILE A 328 7.92 58.42 34.28
N ASN A 329 8.40 57.18 34.34
CA ASN A 329 8.67 56.37 33.14
C ASN A 329 9.54 57.10 32.09
N ASN A 330 10.62 57.74 32.52
CA ASN A 330 11.51 58.53 31.65
C ASN A 330 10.84 59.72 30.93
N THR A 331 9.63 60.13 31.35
CA THR A 331 8.92 61.29 30.82
C THR A 331 8.89 62.40 31.87
N GLU A 332 9.40 63.58 31.52
CA GLU A 332 9.47 64.75 32.41
C GLU A 332 8.07 65.37 32.59
N ILE A 333 7.55 65.40 33.82
CA ILE A 333 6.21 65.94 34.12
C ILE A 333 6.28 67.33 34.74
N PHE A 334 7.31 67.57 35.56
CA PHE A 334 7.55 68.86 36.20
C PHE A 334 9.02 69.23 36.06
N ASN A 335 9.27 70.34 35.35
CA ASN A 335 10.57 71.01 35.30
C ASN A 335 10.53 72.20 36.27
N PHE A 336 11.22 72.11 37.40
CA PHE A 336 11.44 73.24 38.29
C PHE A 336 12.76 73.89 37.86
N ASP A 337 12.67 74.94 37.05
CA ASP A 337 13.84 75.75 36.68
C ASP A 337 14.37 76.46 37.94
N ASN A 338 15.63 76.23 38.27
CA ASN A 338 16.26 76.72 39.50
C ASN A 338 16.83 78.16 39.37
N ASP A 339 16.61 78.82 38.23
CA ASP A 339 17.01 80.21 38.08
C ASP A 339 16.13 81.15 38.93
N ARG A 340 16.79 81.87 39.84
CA ARG A 340 16.21 82.67 40.94
C ARG A 340 15.40 83.91 40.49
N GLY A 341 14.94 83.96 39.24
CA GLY A 341 14.24 85.11 38.66
C GLY A 341 13.18 84.78 37.61
N ASP A 342 13.03 83.51 37.20
CA ASP A 342 12.10 83.18 36.13
C ASP A 342 10.72 82.77 36.67
N THR A 343 9.70 83.42 36.12
CA THR A 343 8.30 83.16 36.43
C THR A 343 7.98 81.72 36.05
N TYR A 344 7.61 80.90 37.04
CA TYR A 344 7.03 79.57 36.88
C TYR A 344 6.02 79.57 35.70
N SER A 345 6.41 78.96 34.58
CA SER A 345 5.50 78.63 33.49
C SER A 345 5.20 77.15 33.59
N PRO A 346 4.18 76.74 34.37
CA PRO A 346 3.67 75.37 34.23
C PRO A 346 3.28 75.20 32.76
N LEU A 347 3.48 74.02 32.18
CA LEU A 347 2.89 73.69 30.87
C LEU A 347 1.42 74.12 30.92
N THR A 348 1.08 75.20 30.21
CA THR A 348 -0.15 76.00 30.44
C THR A 348 -1.41 75.35 29.88
N SER A 349 -1.35 74.06 29.56
CA SER A 349 -2.49 73.32 29.07
C SER A 349 -2.60 71.99 29.78
N PRO A 350 -3.73 71.71 30.47
CA PRO A 350 -4.07 70.36 30.94
C PRO A 350 -4.00 69.30 29.83
N ILE A 351 -4.03 69.74 28.56
CA ILE A 351 -3.95 68.89 27.38
C ILE A 351 -2.53 68.29 27.21
N ASP A 352 -1.45 69.02 27.51
CA ASP A 352 -0.07 68.50 27.31
C ASP A 352 0.30 67.38 28.28
N LEU A 353 -0.32 67.35 29.48
CA LEU A 353 -0.17 66.26 30.46
C LEU A 353 -0.87 64.97 30.01
N ILE A 354 -1.92 65.11 29.18
CA ILE A 354 -2.71 64.00 28.64
C ILE A 354 -2.12 63.52 27.30
N THR A 355 -1.55 64.41 26.49
CA THR A 355 -1.02 64.09 25.15
C THR A 355 0.44 63.61 25.16
N THR A 356 1.23 63.89 26.20
CA THR A 356 2.62 63.40 26.34
C THR A 356 2.68 62.00 26.98
N GLY A 357 1.80 61.10 26.52
CA GLY A 357 2.09 59.68 26.32
C GLY A 357 2.43 58.79 27.53
N GLY A 358 1.58 58.69 28.56
CA GLY A 358 1.83 57.67 29.61
C GLY A 358 0.69 57.27 30.57
N PHE A 359 -0.43 58.00 30.61
CA PHE A 359 -1.45 57.78 31.65
C PHE A 359 -2.77 57.29 31.06
N THR A 360 -2.94 55.96 30.96
CA THR A 360 -4.18 55.35 30.50
C THR A 360 -5.05 54.80 31.63
N ASP A 361 -4.51 54.59 32.84
CA ASP A 361 -5.26 54.06 33.98
C ASP A 361 -5.06 54.88 35.27
N ALA A 362 -6.16 55.45 35.77
CA ALA A 362 -6.49 55.82 37.15
C ALA A 362 -5.39 56.34 38.13
N ALA A 363 -4.33 57.01 37.68
CA ALA A 363 -3.39 57.68 38.58
C ALA A 363 -4.01 58.98 39.14
N GLN A 364 -4.22 59.06 40.46
CA GLN A 364 -4.64 60.29 41.14
C GLN A 364 -3.41 60.97 41.73
N PHE A 365 -2.96 62.07 41.11
CA PHE A 365 -1.80 62.83 41.56
C PHE A 365 -2.23 63.99 42.48
N PHE A 366 -1.62 64.07 43.66
CA PHE A 366 -1.74 65.22 44.56
C PHE A 366 -0.40 65.95 44.60
N THR A 367 -0.36 67.19 44.10
CA THR A 367 0.83 68.04 44.17
C THR A 367 0.71 68.99 45.36
N LEU A 368 1.71 68.99 46.24
CA LEU A 368 1.80 69.95 47.35
C LEU A 368 2.84 71.01 46.97
N ASN A 369 2.40 72.10 46.35
CA ASN A 369 3.28 73.20 45.95
C ASN A 369 3.23 74.34 46.97
N GLN A 370 4.13 74.30 47.95
CA GLN A 370 4.56 75.49 48.68
C GLN A 370 6.08 75.42 48.75
N THR A 371 6.77 76.30 48.00
CA THR A 371 8.24 76.46 47.89
C THR A 371 9.01 75.27 47.31
N GLN A 372 9.43 75.34 46.03
CA GLN A 372 10.45 74.52 45.32
C GLN A 372 10.43 72.99 45.48
N PHE A 373 9.45 72.44 46.21
CA PHE A 373 9.41 71.07 46.65
C PHE A 373 8.13 70.44 46.11
N GLY A 374 8.27 69.63 45.06
CA GLY A 374 7.18 68.83 44.50
C GLY A 374 7.30 67.39 44.97
N THR A 375 6.18 66.81 45.44
CA THR A 375 6.06 65.37 45.70
C THR A 375 4.84 64.83 44.97
N VAL A 376 4.95 63.60 44.47
CA VAL A 376 3.86 62.87 43.83
C VAL A 376 3.65 61.59 44.61
N ILE A 377 2.39 61.25 44.90
CA ILE A 377 2.04 60.00 45.58
C ILE A 377 1.36 59.07 44.57
N ASN A 378 1.92 57.88 44.41
CA ASN A 378 1.38 56.84 43.53
C ASN A 378 0.68 55.79 44.40
N PHE A 379 -0.61 55.60 44.15
CA PHE A 379 -1.42 54.54 44.77
C PHE A 379 -2.25 53.84 43.71
N LEU A 380 -1.72 52.74 43.16
CA LEU A 380 -2.42 51.91 42.20
C LEU A 380 -2.38 50.46 42.64
N GLN A 381 -3.55 49.82 42.71
CA GLN A 381 -3.67 48.38 42.81
C GLN A 381 -4.64 47.91 41.74
N SER A 382 -4.14 47.15 40.78
CA SER A 382 -4.90 46.55 39.68
C SER A 382 -4.82 45.03 39.79
N CYS A 383 -5.98 44.37 39.72
CA CYS A 383 -6.09 42.92 39.69
C CYS A 383 -6.94 42.53 38.47
N GLN A 384 -6.37 41.71 37.60
CA GLN A 384 -7.02 41.19 36.40
C GLN A 384 -6.98 39.67 36.45
N ASP A 385 -8.16 39.05 36.41
CA ASP A 385 -8.34 37.60 36.34
C ASP A 385 -9.03 37.26 35.01
N VAL A 386 -8.38 36.44 34.18
CA VAL A 386 -8.92 35.95 32.92
C VAL A 386 -8.94 34.43 32.95
N ALA A 387 -10.09 33.83 32.69
CA ALA A 387 -10.23 32.38 32.59
C ALA A 387 -10.69 32.02 31.18
N VAL A 388 -9.90 31.20 30.50
CA VAL A 388 -10.22 30.67 29.17
C VAL A 388 -10.56 29.19 29.31
N LYS A 389 -11.72 28.80 28.80
CA LYS A 389 -12.19 27.40 28.80
C LYS A 389 -12.50 26.97 27.39
N GLN A 390 -11.65 26.15 26.81
CA GLN A 390 -11.90 25.49 25.54
C GLN A 390 -12.31 24.04 25.79
N SER A 391 -13.20 23.48 24.97
CA SER A 391 -13.65 22.10 25.16
C SER A 391 -13.97 21.41 23.83
N PRO A 392 -12.95 21.13 23.00
CA PRO A 392 -13.15 20.45 21.72
C PRO A 392 -13.63 19.02 21.94
N MET A 393 -14.44 18.54 21.00
CA MET A 393 -15.02 17.21 20.98
C MET A 393 -14.83 16.61 19.60
N ILE A 394 -14.41 15.36 19.53
CA ILE A 394 -14.18 14.64 18.26
C ILE A 394 -14.52 13.16 18.44
N ILE A 395 -15.07 12.55 17.40
CA ILE A 395 -15.31 11.10 17.34
C ILE A 395 -14.29 10.50 16.38
N ALA A 396 -13.69 9.39 16.77
CA ALA A 396 -12.70 8.66 15.98
C ALA A 396 -13.01 7.16 16.02
N ALA A 397 -12.84 6.45 14.90
CA ALA A 397 -12.91 5.00 14.89
C ALA A 397 -11.65 4.40 15.54
N ASP A 398 -11.75 3.16 16.01
CA ASP A 398 -10.61 2.45 16.59
C ASP A 398 -9.45 2.31 15.58
N ASN A 399 -8.24 2.65 16.02
CA ASN A 399 -7.02 2.72 15.22
C ASN A 399 -7.04 3.72 14.04
N GLU A 400 -8.02 4.60 13.96
CA GLU A 400 -8.12 5.62 12.91
C GLU A 400 -7.82 7.01 13.46
N ARG A 401 -7.04 7.81 12.72
CA ARG A 401 -6.73 9.19 13.12
C ARG A 401 -7.95 10.08 12.89
N ALA A 402 -8.25 10.94 13.85
CA ALA A 402 -9.20 12.01 13.70
C ALA A 402 -8.53 13.36 13.97
N TYR A 403 -8.91 14.37 13.18
CA TYR A 403 -8.31 15.69 13.21
C TYR A 403 -9.37 16.78 13.22
N ILE A 404 -9.25 17.73 14.13
CA ILE A 404 -10.07 18.95 14.16
C ILE A 404 -9.15 20.16 14.30
N LYS A 405 -9.36 21.16 13.43
CA LYS A 405 -8.68 22.46 13.49
C LYS A 405 -9.71 23.57 13.53
N VAL A 406 -9.62 24.44 14.52
CA VAL A 406 -10.46 25.62 14.69
C VAL A 406 -9.54 26.81 14.89
N GLY A 407 -9.58 27.77 13.97
CA GLY A 407 -8.67 28.90 14.02
C GLY A 407 -8.90 29.86 12.86
N GLN A 408 -8.01 30.83 12.78
CA GLN A 408 -7.96 31.82 11.71
C GLN A 408 -6.59 31.77 11.03
N ARG A 409 -6.57 32.10 9.75
CA ARG A 409 -5.34 32.19 8.97
C ARG A 409 -4.94 33.66 8.89
N THR A 410 -3.88 34.03 9.59
CA THR A 410 -3.46 35.43 9.72
C THR A 410 -2.23 35.70 8.85
N PRO A 411 -2.27 36.76 8.01
CA PRO A 411 -1.09 37.18 7.25
C PRO A 411 -0.09 37.90 8.16
N PHE A 412 1.19 37.61 7.99
CA PHE A 412 2.31 38.35 8.58
C PHE A 412 3.36 38.63 7.50
N VAL A 413 4.11 39.73 7.65
CA VAL A 413 5.14 40.11 6.67
C VAL A 413 6.42 39.34 7.01
N SER A 414 6.87 38.47 6.10
CA SER A 414 8.05 37.61 6.31
C SER A 414 9.35 38.23 5.80
N ASP A 415 9.26 39.11 4.80
CA ASP A 415 10.42 39.84 4.27
C ASP A 415 10.02 41.25 3.82
N ILE A 416 10.90 42.22 4.09
CA ILE A 416 10.79 43.60 3.64
C ILE A 416 12.09 43.90 2.89
N SER A 417 12.03 43.81 1.56
CA SER A 417 13.16 44.17 0.71
C SER A 417 12.91 45.53 0.08
N ALA A 418 13.88 46.43 0.21
CA ALA A 418 13.87 47.72 -0.46
C ALA A 418 14.97 47.73 -1.52
N VAL A 419 14.59 47.57 -2.79
CA VAL A 419 15.51 47.66 -3.93
C VAL A 419 15.08 48.83 -4.81
N GLY A 420 15.96 49.81 -5.02
CA GLY A 420 15.69 50.96 -5.89
C GLY A 420 14.63 51.96 -5.39
N GLY A 421 14.31 51.97 -4.09
CA GLY A 421 13.30 52.87 -3.51
C GLY A 421 11.86 52.34 -3.55
N GLN A 422 11.65 51.11 -4.03
CA GLN A 422 10.38 50.41 -3.96
C GLN A 422 10.45 49.39 -2.82
N VAL A 423 9.51 49.50 -1.86
CA VAL A 423 9.37 48.55 -0.75
C VAL A 423 8.56 47.36 -1.26
N ASN A 424 9.19 46.18 -1.31
CA ASN A 424 8.55 44.93 -1.64
C ASN A 424 8.38 44.10 -0.35
N SER A 425 7.13 43.93 0.09
CA SER A 425 6.79 43.14 1.28
C SER A 425 6.26 41.77 0.87
N SER A 426 6.94 40.70 1.28
CA SER A 426 6.42 39.34 1.14
C SER A 426 5.51 39.02 2.33
N VAL A 427 4.30 38.57 2.05
CA VAL A 427 3.31 38.19 3.07
C VAL A 427 3.22 36.68 3.13
N GLU A 428 3.44 36.12 4.31
CA GLU A 428 3.24 34.71 4.63
C GLU A 428 2.00 34.56 5.51
N TYR A 429 1.34 33.41 5.42
CA TYR A 429 0.13 33.14 6.20
C TYR A 429 0.41 32.06 7.23
N GLN A 430 0.19 32.38 8.51
CA GLN A 430 0.23 31.42 9.60
C GLN A 430 -1.19 31.03 10.02
N ASP A 431 -1.43 29.74 10.20
CA ASP A 431 -2.67 29.27 10.81
C ASP A 431 -2.55 29.30 12.33
N ILE A 432 -3.49 29.98 12.98
CA ILE A 432 -3.46 30.21 14.43
C ILE A 432 -4.79 29.76 15.00
N GLY A 433 -4.72 28.95 16.05
CA GLY A 433 -5.89 28.45 16.76
C GLY A 433 -5.63 27.07 17.35
N LEU A 434 -6.72 26.38 17.64
CA LEU A 434 -6.75 25.07 18.27
C LEU A 434 -6.69 23.97 17.20
N SER A 435 -5.70 23.09 17.26
CA SER A 435 -5.70 21.83 16.53
C SER A 435 -5.57 20.64 17.47
N LEU A 436 -6.48 19.67 17.33
CA LEU A 436 -6.45 18.42 18.04
C LEU A 436 -6.38 17.28 17.02
N GLU A 437 -5.29 16.53 17.07
CA GLU A 437 -5.11 15.27 16.36
C GLU A 437 -5.11 14.14 17.40
N VAL A 438 -5.90 13.10 17.12
CA VAL A 438 -6.00 11.97 18.02
C VAL A 438 -6.20 10.66 17.28
N THR A 439 -5.51 9.63 17.74
CA THR A 439 -5.68 8.25 17.29
C THR A 439 -5.99 7.39 18.51
N PRO A 440 -7.23 6.92 18.70
CA PRO A 440 -7.58 6.01 19.78
C PRO A 440 -7.23 4.57 19.41
N LYS A 441 -6.89 3.79 20.43
CA LYS A 441 -6.75 2.35 20.36
C LYS A 441 -7.47 1.71 21.54
N ILE A 442 -8.51 0.94 21.27
CA ILE A 442 -9.31 0.24 22.26
C ILE A 442 -8.59 -1.08 22.59
N ASN A 443 -8.11 -1.23 23.83
CA ASN A 443 -7.42 -2.46 24.24
C ASN A 443 -8.37 -3.48 24.85
N SER A 444 -9.38 -3.00 25.59
CA SER A 444 -10.39 -3.81 26.25
C SER A 444 -11.73 -3.05 26.21
N GLU A 445 -12.82 -3.69 26.64
CA GLU A 445 -14.13 -3.03 26.78
C GLU A 445 -14.13 -1.77 27.67
N THR A 446 -13.05 -1.52 28.42
CA THR A 446 -13.00 -0.44 29.44
C THR A 446 -11.83 0.51 29.31
N THR A 447 -10.82 0.23 28.47
CA THR A 447 -9.59 1.03 28.41
C THR A 447 -9.22 1.41 26.99
N VAL A 448 -8.83 2.67 26.82
CA VAL A 448 -8.41 3.27 25.55
C VAL A 448 -7.01 3.84 25.70
N THR A 449 -6.09 3.40 24.85
CA THR A 449 -4.82 4.08 24.63
C THR A 449 -5.06 5.18 23.62
N LEU A 450 -4.64 6.41 23.93
CA LEU A 450 -4.80 7.54 23.04
C LEU A 450 -3.43 7.99 22.59
N SER A 451 -3.26 8.35 21.32
CA SER A 451 -2.13 9.14 20.84
C SER A 451 -2.66 10.53 20.52
N ILE A 452 -2.26 11.54 21.29
CA ILE A 452 -2.86 12.88 21.24
C ILE A 452 -1.78 13.89 20.90
N LYS A 453 -2.06 14.73 19.92
CA LYS A 453 -1.31 15.93 19.60
C LYS A 453 -2.26 17.12 19.65
N LEU A 454 -2.06 17.99 20.63
CA LEU A 454 -2.85 19.18 20.85
C LEU A 454 -1.97 20.41 20.66
N THR A 455 -2.42 21.35 19.85
CA THR A 455 -1.78 22.64 19.64
C THR A 455 -2.80 23.76 19.84
N ASP A 456 -2.45 24.78 20.60
CA ASP A 456 -3.23 26.01 20.79
C ASP A 456 -2.33 27.20 20.52
N GLY A 457 -2.65 27.95 19.46
CA GLY A 457 -1.95 29.16 19.06
C GLY A 457 -2.81 30.41 19.31
N ALA A 458 -2.19 31.47 19.82
CA ALA A 458 -2.81 32.77 20.00
C ALA A 458 -1.92 33.92 19.48
N ILE A 459 -2.55 34.97 18.98
CA ILE A 459 -1.88 36.22 18.59
C ILE A 459 -1.83 37.13 19.82
N ASP A 460 -0.68 37.76 20.10
CA ASP A 460 -0.61 38.84 21.07
C ASP A 460 -1.11 40.16 20.41
N PRO A 461 -2.26 40.72 20.83
CA PRO A 461 -2.82 41.94 20.23
C PRO A 461 -2.12 43.23 20.72
N THR A 462 -1.20 43.13 21.67
CA THR A 462 -0.68 44.29 22.43
C THR A 462 0.43 45.08 21.70
N ILE A 463 0.95 44.54 20.59
CA ILE A 463 1.94 45.23 19.74
C ILE A 463 1.23 45.74 18.49
N PRO A 464 0.86 47.04 18.40
CA PRO A 464 0.33 47.59 17.16
C PRO A 464 1.35 47.40 16.04
N LEU A 465 0.87 47.01 14.86
CA LEU A 465 1.61 46.86 13.60
C LEU A 465 2.16 48.23 13.11
N LEU A 466 3.05 48.83 13.88
CA LEU A 466 3.79 50.02 13.48
C LEU A 466 5.12 49.57 12.89
N SER A 467 5.24 49.75 11.57
CA SER A 467 6.50 49.72 10.83
C SER A 467 7.21 48.36 10.71
N GLY A 468 6.53 47.34 10.18
CA GLY A 468 7.21 46.16 9.62
C GLY A 468 7.84 45.19 10.65
N VAL A 469 7.41 45.26 11.90
CA VAL A 469 7.89 44.40 12.99
C VAL A 469 7.04 43.13 13.09
N ALA A 470 7.72 42.00 13.32
CA ALA A 470 7.14 40.67 13.46
C ALA A 470 6.05 40.60 14.53
N ALA A 471 4.92 39.97 14.20
CA ALA A 471 3.91 39.61 15.19
C ALA A 471 4.47 38.54 16.13
N THR A 472 4.21 38.68 17.44
CA THR A 472 4.55 37.64 18.41
C THR A 472 3.38 36.66 18.51
N PHE A 473 3.68 35.37 18.32
CA PHE A 473 2.72 34.28 18.48
C PHE A 473 3.01 33.51 19.76
N THR A 474 1.95 33.18 20.49
CA THR A 474 2.04 32.28 21.64
C THR A 474 1.54 30.92 21.20
N ASP A 475 2.45 29.95 21.15
CA ASP A 475 2.14 28.56 20.79
C ASP A 475 2.25 27.66 22.03
N ARG A 476 1.23 26.82 22.22
CA ARG A 476 1.18 25.80 23.27
C ARG A 476 0.98 24.45 22.59
N GLU A 477 1.87 23.48 22.85
CA GLU A 477 1.80 22.15 22.24
C GLU A 477 1.93 21.06 23.31
N ILE A 478 1.08 20.04 23.22
CA ILE A 478 1.08 18.85 24.09
C ILE A 478 1.00 17.61 23.19
N GLU A 479 2.02 16.77 23.24
CA GLU A 479 2.06 15.47 22.57
C GLU A 479 2.25 14.37 23.63
N THR A 480 1.29 13.45 23.73
CA THR A 480 1.32 12.39 24.76
C THR A 480 0.50 11.17 24.37
N SER A 481 0.79 10.04 25.00
CA SER A 481 0.09 8.77 24.75
C SER A 481 -0.49 8.13 26.03
N PRO A 482 -1.54 8.70 26.65
CA PRO A 482 -2.09 8.19 27.89
C PRO A 482 -2.95 6.94 27.66
N ILE A 483 -3.05 6.10 28.70
CA ILE A 483 -4.03 5.01 28.79
C ILE A 483 -5.11 5.45 29.77
N VAL A 484 -6.35 5.55 29.29
CA VAL A 484 -7.47 6.10 30.05
C VAL A 484 -8.63 5.12 30.06
N GLN A 485 -9.33 5.03 31.20
CA GLN A 485 -10.55 4.23 31.30
C GLN A 485 -11.74 4.95 30.65
N ASN A 486 -12.67 4.18 30.08
CA ASN A 486 -13.91 4.69 29.52
C ASN A 486 -14.67 5.52 30.56
N ARG A 487 -15.14 6.72 30.16
CA ARG A 487 -15.85 7.70 30.99
C ARG A 487 -15.05 8.34 32.13
N ASN A 488 -13.75 8.06 32.25
CA ASN A 488 -12.90 8.66 33.28
C ASN A 488 -12.12 9.85 32.73
N THR A 489 -12.08 10.93 33.50
CA THR A 489 -11.29 12.12 33.16
C THR A 489 -9.88 12.00 33.71
N VAL A 490 -8.87 12.20 32.86
CA VAL A 490 -7.45 12.21 33.25
C VAL A 490 -6.81 13.52 32.83
N VAL A 491 -5.88 14.01 33.65
CA VAL A 491 -5.04 15.17 33.31
C VAL A 491 -3.95 14.72 32.34
N LEU A 492 -3.91 15.31 31.15
CA LEU A 492 -2.87 15.06 30.16
C LEU A 492 -1.55 15.75 30.54
N GLY A 493 -1.66 16.92 31.16
CA GLY A 493 -0.54 17.76 31.55
C GLY A 493 -1.01 19.17 31.88
N GLY A 494 -0.04 20.02 32.18
CA GLY A 494 -0.26 21.42 32.48
C GLY A 494 1.04 22.15 32.76
N VAL A 495 0.99 23.47 32.74
CA VAL A 495 2.10 24.36 33.08
C VAL A 495 1.59 25.41 34.05
N ILE A 496 2.36 25.67 35.10
CA ILE A 496 2.15 26.81 36.00
C ILE A 496 3.36 27.71 35.80
N PHE A 497 3.11 28.92 35.30
CA PHE A 497 4.12 29.93 35.05
C PHE A 497 3.90 31.10 36.00
N ASP A 498 4.88 31.37 36.85
CA ASP A 498 4.89 32.52 37.74
C ASP A 498 6.00 33.48 37.34
N ARG A 499 5.64 34.73 37.06
CA ARG A 499 6.56 35.84 36.81
C ARG A 499 6.28 36.94 37.81
N GLU A 500 7.32 37.34 38.52
CA GLU A 500 7.27 38.46 39.46
C GLU A 500 8.35 39.46 39.06
N ASN A 501 7.93 40.69 38.77
CA ASN A 501 8.82 41.82 38.54
C ASN A 501 8.60 42.85 39.64
N GLU A 502 9.66 43.24 40.33
CA GLU A 502 9.62 44.23 41.39
C GLU A 502 10.68 45.30 41.12
N ILE A 503 10.21 46.53 40.92
CA ILE A 503 11.04 47.72 40.73
C ILE A 503 10.90 48.57 41.99
N ILE A 504 12.03 48.94 42.58
CA ILE A 504 12.10 49.75 43.78
C ILE A 504 12.92 50.99 43.47
N ASP A 505 12.27 52.14 43.42
CA ASP A 505 12.94 53.44 43.36
C ASP A 505 13.08 53.97 44.78
N GLU A 506 14.28 54.32 45.19
CA GLU A 506 14.53 54.78 46.56
C GLU A 506 15.44 56.00 46.60
N VAL A 507 15.19 56.89 47.58
CA VAL A 507 16.09 58.02 47.82
C VAL A 507 17.31 57.53 48.60
N PRO A 508 18.55 57.74 48.09
CA PRO A 508 19.76 57.34 48.77
C PRO A 508 19.84 57.93 50.20
N PHE A 509 20.34 57.13 51.14
CA PHE A 509 20.44 57.44 52.59
C PHE A 509 19.11 57.62 53.34
N LEU A 510 18.12 58.33 52.79
CA LEU A 510 16.84 58.64 53.46
C LEU A 510 15.92 57.41 53.59
N HIS A 511 16.00 56.45 52.66
CA HIS A 511 15.27 55.17 52.78
C HIS A 511 15.64 54.38 54.06
N ARG A 512 16.80 54.65 54.66
CA ARG A 512 17.30 53.92 55.85
C ARG A 512 16.82 54.48 57.19
N LEU A 513 16.08 55.59 57.20
CA LEU A 513 15.55 56.13 58.45
C LEU A 513 14.58 55.13 59.10
N PRO A 514 14.73 54.80 60.39
CA PRO A 514 13.80 53.91 61.07
C PRO A 514 12.39 54.51 61.05
N VAL A 515 11.36 53.66 60.91
CA VAL A 515 9.92 54.01 60.91
C VAL A 515 9.40 54.73 59.65
N VAL A 516 10.14 55.70 59.10
CA VAL A 516 9.67 56.55 57.98
C VAL A 516 10.39 56.32 56.66
N GLY A 517 11.63 55.80 56.69
CA GLY A 517 12.50 55.61 55.53
C GLY A 517 11.82 54.82 54.40
N ASP A 518 11.54 53.55 54.68
CA ASP A 518 10.96 52.61 53.71
C ASP A 518 9.58 53.04 53.19
N LYS A 519 8.75 53.68 54.02
CA LYS A 519 7.37 54.02 53.64
C LYS A 519 7.22 55.32 52.86
N VAL A 520 8.12 56.26 53.08
CA VAL A 520 8.02 57.64 52.57
C VAL A 520 9.07 57.91 51.50
N PHE A 521 10.21 57.22 51.52
CA PHE A 521 11.31 57.46 50.59
C PHE A 521 11.56 56.31 49.62
N THR A 522 10.59 55.40 49.46
CA THR A 522 10.62 54.37 48.41
C THR A 522 9.33 54.40 47.60
N ASN A 523 9.46 54.07 46.32
CA ASN A 523 8.37 53.70 45.45
C ASN A 523 8.55 52.25 45.02
N ARG A 524 7.52 51.42 45.23
CA ARG A 524 7.57 49.97 44.95
C ARG A 524 6.52 49.61 43.93
N ALA A 525 6.96 49.36 42.71
CA ALA A 525 6.16 48.85 41.63
C ALA A 525 6.36 47.34 41.51
N LYS A 526 5.34 46.57 41.91
CA LYS A 526 5.32 45.11 41.88
C LYS A 526 4.29 44.63 40.87
N ASN A 527 4.73 43.86 39.89
CA ASN A 527 3.89 43.18 38.91
C ASN A 527 4.05 41.67 39.05
N LYS A 528 2.98 40.99 39.46
CA LYS A 528 2.94 39.53 39.56
C LYS A 528 1.95 38.97 38.54
N GLU A 529 2.45 38.09 37.69
CA GLU A 529 1.69 37.38 36.67
C GLU A 529 1.80 35.88 36.92
N THR A 530 0.65 35.22 37.05
CA THR A 530 0.53 33.78 37.22
C THR A 530 -0.34 33.25 36.09
N VAL A 531 0.17 32.28 35.33
CA VAL A 531 -0.55 31.59 34.24
C VAL A 531 -0.60 30.11 34.57
N GLU A 532 -1.81 29.56 34.72
CA GLU A 532 -2.05 28.14 34.97
C GLU A 532 -2.77 27.54 33.77
N LEU A 533 -2.12 26.62 33.07
CA LEU A 533 -2.71 25.84 31.97
C LEU A 533 -2.86 24.39 32.42
N ILE A 534 -4.07 23.84 32.31
CA ILE A 534 -4.34 22.43 32.61
C ILE A 534 -5.22 21.84 31.52
N THR A 535 -4.81 20.67 31.01
CA THR A 535 -5.55 19.94 29.98
C THR A 535 -6.07 18.61 30.52
N PHE A 536 -7.36 18.38 30.37
CA PHE A 536 -8.05 17.16 30.75
C PHE A 536 -8.59 16.45 29.51
N ILE A 537 -8.65 15.12 29.56
CA ILE A 537 -9.31 14.31 28.54
C ILE A 537 -10.27 13.31 29.17
N THR A 538 -11.38 13.05 28.49
CA THR A 538 -12.35 12.00 28.85
C THR A 538 -12.75 11.23 27.59
N PRO A 539 -12.38 9.95 27.45
CA PRO A 539 -12.84 9.09 26.36
C PRO A 539 -14.21 8.48 26.68
N TYR A 540 -15.03 8.30 25.66
CA TYR A 540 -16.31 7.59 25.68
C TYR A 540 -16.30 6.56 24.55
N ILE A 541 -16.23 5.28 24.90
CA ILE A 541 -16.36 4.20 23.91
C ILE A 541 -17.84 4.10 23.51
N LEU A 542 -18.10 4.09 22.21
CA LEU A 542 -19.41 3.94 21.60
C LEU A 542 -19.50 2.53 21.02
N ASN A 543 -20.33 1.68 21.61
CA ASN A 543 -20.51 0.29 21.15
C ASN A 543 -21.77 0.16 20.28
N ASP A 544 -22.85 0.82 20.66
CA ASP A 544 -24.16 0.71 20.01
C ASP A 544 -24.59 2.02 19.34
N GLU A 545 -25.58 1.93 18.44
CA GLU A 545 -26.22 3.11 17.82
C GLU A 545 -26.88 4.02 18.88
N GLU A 546 -27.33 3.45 20.00
CA GLU A 546 -27.86 4.22 21.13
C GLU A 546 -26.77 5.07 21.78
N ASP A 547 -25.55 4.55 21.93
CA ASP A 547 -24.40 5.30 22.44
C ASP A 547 -24.02 6.45 21.50
N ALA A 548 -24.05 6.21 20.19
CA ALA A 548 -23.81 7.25 19.19
C ALA A 548 -24.87 8.36 19.28
N THR A 549 -26.15 7.99 19.42
CA THR A 549 -27.26 8.95 19.61
C THR A 549 -27.09 9.74 20.90
N MET A 550 -26.72 9.06 22.01
CA MET A 550 -26.41 9.71 23.28
C MET A 550 -25.25 10.71 23.15
N ALA A 551 -24.19 10.34 22.42
CA ALA A 551 -23.05 11.23 22.15
C ALA A 551 -23.49 12.48 21.37
N THR A 552 -24.33 12.32 20.33
CA THR A 552 -24.94 13.44 19.59
C THR A 552 -25.76 14.34 20.52
N GLU A 553 -26.59 13.75 21.39
CA GLU A 553 -27.39 14.52 22.35
C GLU A 553 -26.51 15.26 23.38
N MET A 554 -25.41 14.67 23.84
CA MET A 554 -24.47 15.32 24.75
C MET A 554 -23.85 16.58 24.11
N VAL A 555 -23.45 16.51 22.84
CA VAL A 555 -22.93 17.66 22.10
C VAL A 555 -24.04 18.72 21.93
N ARG A 556 -25.27 18.29 21.59
CA ARG A 556 -26.41 19.19 21.40
C ARG A 556 -26.78 19.96 22.67
N GLN A 557 -26.88 19.27 23.81
CA GLN A 557 -27.24 19.90 25.09
C GLN A 557 -26.20 20.93 25.54
N LYS A 558 -24.92 20.74 25.16
CA LYS A 558 -23.82 21.65 25.48
C LYS A 558 -23.83 22.94 24.64
N SER A 559 -24.55 22.98 23.52
CA SER A 559 -24.73 24.23 22.78
C SER A 559 -25.40 25.29 23.67
N ASN A 560 -25.02 26.56 23.53
CA ASN A 560 -25.73 27.66 24.20
C ASN A 560 -26.93 28.15 23.38
N ASP A 561 -26.98 27.80 22.10
CA ASP A 561 -28.03 28.20 21.18
C ASP A 561 -29.31 27.38 21.44
N GLN A 562 -30.45 28.06 21.54
CA GLN A 562 -31.74 27.40 21.73
C GLN A 562 -32.25 26.74 20.44
N ASP A 563 -31.88 27.26 19.28
CA ASP A 563 -32.31 26.72 17.99
C ASP A 563 -31.60 25.38 17.73
N LEU A 564 -30.29 25.30 18.00
CA LEU A 564 -29.55 24.04 17.94
C LEU A 564 -30.06 22.97 18.93
N LYS A 565 -30.67 23.39 20.05
CA LYS A 565 -31.30 22.45 21.00
C LYS A 565 -32.65 21.93 20.54
N ARG A 566 -33.37 22.69 19.70
CA ARG A 566 -34.74 22.39 19.26
C ARG A 566 -34.79 21.56 17.98
N ILE A 567 -33.69 21.49 17.22
CA ILE A 567 -33.58 20.64 16.03
C ILE A 567 -33.85 19.17 16.38
N ASP A 568 -34.88 18.60 15.76
CA ASP A 568 -35.23 17.20 15.86
C ASP A 568 -34.53 16.39 14.75
N LEU A 569 -33.33 15.92 15.06
CA LEU A 569 -32.52 15.12 14.14
C LEU A 569 -33.17 13.77 13.78
N LYS A 570 -34.05 13.23 14.64
CA LYS A 570 -34.75 11.95 14.35
C LYS A 570 -35.77 12.11 13.23
N ASN A 571 -36.31 13.31 13.06
CA ASN A 571 -37.26 13.63 12.00
C ASN A 571 -36.59 14.30 10.78
N GLY A 572 -35.26 14.37 10.74
CA GLY A 572 -34.51 14.93 9.61
C GLY A 572 -34.66 16.44 9.43
N ASP A 573 -34.99 17.15 10.51
CA ASP A 573 -35.17 18.61 10.51
C ASP A 573 -33.80 19.31 10.49
N TRP A 574 -33.05 19.11 9.41
CA TRP A 574 -31.77 19.79 9.21
C TRP A 574 -32.03 21.29 9.07
N PRO A 575 -31.24 22.16 9.71
CA PRO A 575 -31.41 23.60 9.57
C PRO A 575 -31.30 23.93 8.09
N VAL A 576 -32.39 24.47 7.54
CA VAL A 576 -32.48 24.84 6.14
C VAL A 576 -31.37 25.84 5.87
N GLU A 577 -30.58 25.56 4.84
CA GLU A 577 -29.46 26.39 4.40
C GLU A 577 -29.94 27.85 4.31
N TYR A 578 -29.35 28.75 5.11
CA TYR A 578 -29.55 30.19 4.92
C TYR A 578 -28.88 30.56 3.59
N VAL A 579 -29.63 30.40 2.50
CA VAL A 579 -29.32 31.10 1.26
C VAL A 579 -29.64 32.57 1.55
N GLU A 580 -28.60 33.38 1.77
CA GLU A 580 -28.72 34.82 1.60
C GLU A 580 -29.13 35.05 0.14
N GLU A 581 -30.43 35.18 -0.09
CA GLU A 581 -30.98 35.65 -1.34
C GLU A 581 -30.53 37.10 -1.47
N GLY A 582 -29.42 37.31 -2.18
CA GLY A 582 -28.83 38.60 -2.42
C GLY A 582 -29.86 39.55 -2.99
N ASP A 583 -30.21 40.57 -2.21
CA ASP A 583 -31.05 41.67 -2.62
C ASP A 583 -30.29 42.49 -3.69
N SER A 584 -30.44 42.05 -4.94
CA SER A 584 -30.02 42.77 -6.15
C SER A 584 -31.26 43.37 -6.83
N GLY A 585 -32.08 44.08 -6.06
CA GLY A 585 -33.17 44.90 -6.56
C GLY A 585 -32.73 46.32 -6.89
N SER A 586 -32.02 46.52 -7.99
CA SER A 586 -31.82 47.84 -8.59
C SER A 586 -33.16 48.46 -9.00
N ALA A 587 -33.56 49.57 -8.38
CA ALA A 587 -34.62 50.43 -8.87
C ALA A 587 -34.30 51.89 -8.52
N TRP A 588 -33.78 52.62 -9.50
CA TRP A 588 -33.77 54.08 -9.51
C TRP A 588 -35.20 54.62 -9.46
N PRO A 589 -35.49 55.69 -8.70
CA PRO A 589 -36.57 56.59 -9.03
C PRO A 589 -36.00 57.93 -9.49
N GLY A 590 -36.34 58.31 -10.73
CA GLY A 590 -36.14 59.66 -11.20
C GLY A 590 -37.07 60.64 -10.49
N ARG A 591 -36.49 61.69 -9.93
CA ARG A 591 -36.82 63.10 -10.21
C ARG A 591 -35.81 64.03 -9.56
#